data_AF-A0A2G4FCR4-F1
#
_entry.id   AF-A0A2G4FCR4-F1
#
_cell.length_a   1.000
_cell.length_b   1.000
_cell.length_c   1.000
_cell.angle_alpha   90.00
_cell.angle_beta   90.00
_cell.angle_gamma   90.00
#
_symmetry.space_group_name_H-M   'P 1'
#
loop_
_entity.id
_entity.type
_entity.pdbx_description
1 polymer ?
#
loop_
_entity_poly.entity_id
_entity_poly.type
_entity_poly.pdbx_seq_one_letter_code
_entity_poly.pdbx_strand_id
1 'polypeptide(L)'
;MSSTQIALLGAIAGITIFIGLPVGRIRKLKVSVSTLLNAASAGVLLFLLIETFVHGFEPVEEALLDVTTKTSGTWGEFAVRTVLFFGAFALGLMGLVGYDRQMARRRKSSLGPGAAAVQEFGTLRKFHALSDTKRLSVLIAVGIGVHNLAEGLAIGQIAASDQLSLAVLLVVGFALHNATEGFGIVAPLAGETDRPSWGFLFVLGVIAGLPTFLGTIIGQSFVNENLELLFLGLAAGSILYVVVTLVGVAIKHGHKEMLYVGLFAGVTLGALTELVLVAGGL
;
A
#
# COMPACT_ATOMS: atom_id res chain seq x y z
N MET A 1 -17.73 5.69 -20.40
CA MET A 1 -18.37 5.11 -19.18
C MET A 1 -19.01 6.24 -18.39
N SER A 2 -20.04 5.98 -17.57
CA SER A 2 -20.50 6.96 -16.58
C SER A 2 -19.50 7.08 -15.42
N SER A 3 -19.43 8.23 -14.75
CA SER A 3 -18.58 8.42 -13.56
C SER A 3 -18.83 7.36 -12.48
N THR A 4 -20.06 6.86 -12.37
CA THR A 4 -20.42 5.76 -11.47
C THR A 4 -19.72 4.46 -11.84
N GLN A 5 -19.61 4.15 -13.13
CA GLN A 5 -18.90 2.94 -13.58
C GLN A 5 -17.40 3.02 -13.32
N ILE A 6 -16.79 4.19 -13.50
CA ILE A 6 -15.37 4.43 -13.20
C ILE A 6 -15.11 4.26 -11.70
N ALA A 7 -15.95 4.88 -10.86
CA ALA A 7 -15.86 4.72 -9.41
C ALA A 7 -16.05 3.25 -8.98
N LEU A 8 -16.94 2.51 -9.65
CA LEU A 8 -17.11 1.06 -9.41
C LEU A 8 -15.85 0.26 -9.74
N LEU A 9 -15.10 0.60 -10.79
CA LEU A 9 -13.83 -0.05 -11.10
C LEU A 9 -12.82 0.11 -9.95
N GLY A 10 -12.67 1.33 -9.42
CA GLY A 10 -11.82 1.58 -8.24
C GLY A 10 -12.29 0.83 -7.00
N ALA A 11 -13.61 0.73 -6.78
CA ALA A 11 -14.16 -0.07 -5.68
C ALA A 11 -13.89 -1.57 -5.85
N ILE A 12 -13.96 -2.10 -7.07
CA ILE A 12 -13.68 -3.52 -7.38
C ILE A 12 -12.20 -3.83 -7.16
N ALA A 13 -11.28 -2.94 -7.57
CA ALA A 13 -9.87 -3.11 -7.27
C ALA A 13 -9.63 -3.10 -5.74
N GLY A 14 -10.14 -2.10 -5.02
CA GLY A 14 -9.91 -1.97 -3.58
C GLY A 14 -10.55 -3.08 -2.73
N ILE A 15 -11.69 -3.64 -3.13
CA ILE A 15 -12.37 -4.69 -2.34
C ILE A 15 -11.62 -6.03 -2.37
N THR A 16 -10.71 -6.26 -3.34
CA THR A 16 -10.01 -7.55 -3.41
C THR A 16 -9.02 -7.75 -2.26
N ILE A 17 -8.61 -6.70 -1.55
CA ILE A 17 -7.87 -6.81 -0.27
C ILE A 17 -8.58 -7.76 0.71
N PHE A 18 -9.90 -7.73 0.73
CA PHE A 18 -10.69 -8.57 1.64
C PHE A 18 -10.55 -10.08 1.35
N ILE A 19 -10.02 -10.47 0.19
CA ILE A 19 -9.75 -11.87 -0.17
C ILE A 19 -8.64 -12.45 0.71
N GLY A 20 -7.59 -11.66 1.02
CA GLY A 20 -6.44 -12.13 1.80
C GLY A 20 -6.67 -12.12 3.32
N LEU A 21 -7.53 -11.22 3.83
CA LEU A 21 -7.74 -11.01 5.27
C LEU A 21 -8.26 -12.22 6.06
N PRO A 22 -9.15 -13.09 5.53
CA PRO A 22 -9.62 -14.29 6.24
C PRO A 22 -8.50 -15.23 6.70
N VAL A 23 -7.32 -15.20 6.05
CA VAL A 23 -6.14 -15.99 6.46
C VAL A 23 -5.76 -15.71 7.92
N GLY A 24 -5.94 -14.47 8.38
CA GLY A 24 -5.65 -14.08 9.77
C GLY A 24 -6.50 -14.79 10.84
N ARG A 25 -7.56 -15.52 10.46
CA ARG A 25 -8.43 -16.27 11.39
C ARG A 25 -8.18 -17.78 11.39
N ILE A 26 -7.28 -18.29 10.55
CA ILE A 26 -6.98 -19.72 10.47
C ILE A 26 -6.33 -20.18 11.78
N ARG A 27 -6.95 -21.16 12.45
CA ARG A 27 -6.66 -21.56 13.84
C ARG A 27 -5.30 -22.25 14.04
N LYS A 28 -4.77 -22.86 12.99
CA LYS A 28 -3.57 -23.71 13.01
C LYS A 28 -2.73 -23.47 11.75
N LEU A 29 -2.63 -22.22 11.31
CA LEU A 29 -1.75 -21.91 10.19
C LEU A 29 -0.32 -22.16 10.65
N LYS A 30 0.41 -23.02 9.94
CA LYS A 30 1.82 -23.25 10.25
C LYS A 30 2.56 -21.92 10.09
N VAL A 31 3.45 -21.63 11.04
CA VAL A 31 4.26 -20.40 11.01
C VAL A 31 5.00 -20.28 9.67
N SER A 32 5.53 -21.38 9.14
CA SER A 32 6.17 -21.44 7.82
C SER A 32 5.27 -20.99 6.67
N VAL A 33 3.99 -21.38 6.67
CA VAL A 33 3.02 -20.96 5.65
C VAL A 33 2.69 -19.48 5.80
N SER A 34 2.55 -19.00 7.04
CA SER A 34 2.35 -17.57 7.28
C SER A 34 3.56 -16.75 6.83
N THR A 35 4.78 -17.22 7.10
CA THR A 35 6.01 -16.59 6.61
C THR A 35 6.04 -16.57 5.09
N LEU A 36 5.67 -17.68 4.43
CA LEU A 36 5.63 -17.77 2.97
C LEU A 36 4.62 -16.78 2.36
N LEU A 37 3.39 -16.73 2.87
CA LEU A 37 2.34 -15.82 2.36
C LEU A 37 2.70 -14.35 2.62
N ASN A 38 3.24 -14.03 3.80
CA ASN A 38 3.75 -12.70 4.12
C ASN A 38 4.90 -12.29 3.18
N ALA A 39 5.85 -13.21 2.95
CA ALA A 39 6.99 -12.94 2.08
C ALA A 39 6.59 -12.86 0.60
N ALA A 40 5.58 -13.62 0.17
CA ALA A 40 4.98 -13.47 -1.15
C ALA A 40 4.33 -12.09 -1.32
N SER A 41 3.56 -11.63 -0.34
CA SER A 41 3.02 -10.26 -0.33
C SER A 41 4.15 -9.21 -0.38
N ALA A 42 5.21 -9.38 0.43
CA ALA A 42 6.37 -8.48 0.38
C ALA A 42 7.10 -8.51 -0.97
N GLY A 43 7.15 -9.66 -1.64
CA GLY A 43 7.75 -9.80 -2.97
C GLY A 43 6.94 -9.10 -4.05
N VAL A 44 5.60 -9.22 -4.01
CA VAL A 44 4.72 -8.47 -4.92
C VAL A 44 4.89 -6.97 -4.70
N LEU A 45 4.86 -6.52 -3.44
CA LEU A 45 5.11 -5.11 -3.10
C LEU A 45 6.51 -4.63 -3.50
N LEU A 46 7.52 -5.49 -3.45
CA LEU A 46 8.87 -5.15 -3.91
C LEU A 46 8.91 -4.93 -5.43
N PHE A 47 8.20 -5.75 -6.20
CA PHE A 47 8.04 -5.53 -7.64
C PHE A 47 7.31 -4.20 -7.89
N LEU A 48 6.19 -3.96 -7.22
CA LEU A 48 5.42 -2.72 -7.35
C LEU A 48 6.21 -1.48 -6.92
N LEU A 49 7.09 -1.60 -5.93
CA LEU A 49 7.99 -0.52 -5.55
C LEU A 49 8.89 -0.09 -6.70
N ILE A 50 9.44 -1.06 -7.44
CA ILE A 50 10.33 -0.79 -8.58
C ILE A 50 9.51 -0.08 -9.66
N GLU A 51 8.39 -0.66 -10.07
CA GLU A 51 7.50 -0.09 -11.10
C GLU A 51 7.03 1.33 -10.73
N THR A 52 6.51 1.50 -9.51
CA THR A 52 5.99 2.80 -9.05
C THR A 52 7.09 3.84 -8.96
N PHE A 53 8.30 3.45 -8.54
CA PHE A 53 9.42 4.38 -8.46
C PHE A 53 9.90 4.79 -9.85
N VAL A 54 10.03 3.84 -10.79
CA VAL A 54 10.45 4.11 -12.16
C VAL A 54 9.45 5.03 -12.84
N HIS A 55 8.17 4.65 -12.90
CA HIS A 55 7.12 5.49 -13.50
C HIS A 55 7.02 6.86 -12.83
N GLY A 56 7.13 6.93 -11.50
CA GLY A 56 7.10 8.20 -10.78
C GLY A 56 8.35 9.06 -11.00
N PHE A 57 9.49 8.47 -11.38
CA PHE A 57 10.74 9.19 -11.61
C PHE A 57 10.91 9.64 -13.07
N GLU A 58 10.21 9.01 -14.01
CA GLU A 58 10.24 9.36 -15.45
C GLU A 58 10.05 10.86 -15.71
N PRO A 59 9.05 11.58 -15.14
CA PRO A 59 8.87 13.00 -15.44
C PRO A 59 10.02 13.87 -14.91
N VAL A 60 10.79 13.39 -13.93
CA VAL A 60 12.01 14.05 -13.43
C VAL A 60 13.15 13.87 -14.42
N GLU A 61 13.32 12.66 -14.95
CA GLU A 61 14.31 12.35 -15.98
C GLU A 61 14.04 13.13 -17.27
N GLU A 62 12.78 13.18 -17.72
CA GLU A 62 12.37 13.96 -18.87
C GLU A 62 12.70 15.45 -18.73
N ALA A 63 12.40 16.05 -17.56
CA ALA A 63 12.73 17.45 -17.31
C ALA A 63 14.25 17.71 -17.30
N LEU A 64 15.06 16.74 -16.88
CA LEU A 64 16.52 16.84 -16.99
C LEU A 64 16.98 16.77 -18.45
N LEU A 65 16.43 15.84 -19.23
CA LEU A 65 16.74 15.70 -20.65
C LEU A 65 16.34 16.95 -21.45
N ASP A 66 15.21 17.56 -21.13
CA ASP A 66 14.70 18.76 -21.82
C ASP A 66 15.62 19.98 -21.64
N VAL A 67 16.28 20.10 -20.50
CA VAL A 67 17.24 21.18 -20.22
C VAL A 67 18.63 20.89 -20.79
N THR A 68 19.07 19.64 -20.76
CA THR A 68 20.45 19.25 -21.12
C THR A 68 20.63 18.92 -22.59
N THR A 69 19.62 18.33 -23.23
CA THR A 69 19.72 17.80 -24.59
C THR A 69 18.78 18.49 -25.57
N LYS A 70 17.51 18.73 -25.20
CA LYS A 70 16.51 19.28 -26.12
C LYS A 70 16.47 20.82 -26.14
N THR A 71 17.11 21.47 -25.17
CA THR A 71 17.16 22.94 -25.01
C THR A 71 15.77 23.61 -24.92
N SER A 72 14.74 22.83 -24.60
CA SER A 72 13.34 23.26 -24.52
C SER A 72 12.85 23.47 -23.09
N GLY A 73 13.56 22.94 -22.09
CA GLY A 73 13.18 22.99 -20.68
C GLY A 73 13.85 24.10 -19.88
N THR A 74 13.44 24.24 -18.61
CA THR A 74 14.10 25.13 -17.63
C THR A 74 14.64 24.36 -16.43
N TRP A 75 15.80 24.79 -15.90
CA TRP A 75 16.35 24.23 -14.65
C TRP A 75 15.37 24.36 -13.47
N GLY A 76 14.48 25.36 -13.51
CA GLY A 76 13.43 25.55 -12.50
C GLY A 76 12.41 24.41 -12.50
N GLU A 77 11.95 23.99 -13.66
CA GLU A 77 11.01 22.86 -13.78
C GLU A 77 11.63 21.54 -13.32
N PHE A 78 12.85 21.25 -13.76
CA PHE A 78 13.61 20.09 -13.27
C PHE A 78 13.74 20.10 -11.74
N ALA A 79 14.09 21.25 -11.15
CA ALA A 79 14.21 21.38 -9.70
C ALA A 79 12.87 21.16 -8.99
N VAL A 80 11.77 21.71 -9.52
CA VAL A 80 10.43 21.52 -8.96
C VAL A 80 10.02 20.06 -8.99
N ARG A 81 10.12 19.38 -10.15
CA ARG A 81 9.75 17.95 -10.26
C ARG A 81 10.61 17.07 -9.34
N THR A 82 11.91 17.33 -9.28
CA THR A 82 12.83 16.62 -8.37
C THR A 82 12.41 16.77 -6.91
N VAL A 83 12.16 18.00 -6.46
CA VAL A 83 11.75 18.28 -5.07
C VAL A 83 10.39 17.68 -4.77
N LEU A 84 9.43 17.75 -5.71
CA LEU A 84 8.11 17.17 -5.56
C LEU A 84 8.19 15.65 -5.38
N PHE A 85 8.89 14.96 -6.29
CA PHE A 85 8.98 13.49 -6.24
C PHE A 85 9.71 13.01 -4.98
N PHE A 86 10.94 13.47 -4.73
CA PHE A 86 11.70 13.01 -3.56
C PHE A 86 11.10 13.52 -2.24
N GLY A 87 10.46 14.69 -2.24
CA GLY A 87 9.71 15.19 -1.10
C GLY A 87 8.52 14.30 -0.77
N ALA A 88 7.73 13.90 -1.77
CA ALA A 88 6.61 12.99 -1.60
C ALA A 88 7.07 11.58 -1.20
N PHE A 89 8.14 11.07 -1.80
CA PHE A 89 8.76 9.80 -1.42
C PHE A 89 9.21 9.79 0.05
N ALA A 90 9.92 10.84 0.47
CA ALA A 90 10.33 11.01 1.85
C ALA A 90 9.12 11.14 2.78
N LEU A 91 8.06 11.85 2.36
CA LEU A 91 6.83 12.00 3.15
C LEU A 91 6.10 10.66 3.32
N GLY A 92 5.99 9.85 2.27
CA GLY A 92 5.36 8.52 2.34
C GLY A 92 6.12 7.59 3.29
N LEU A 93 7.45 7.54 3.18
CA LEU A 93 8.30 6.70 4.01
C LEU A 93 8.38 7.21 5.46
N MET A 94 8.80 8.45 5.64
CA MET A 94 9.06 9.03 6.97
C MET A 94 7.77 9.39 7.70
N GLY A 95 6.68 9.65 6.98
CA GLY A 95 5.34 9.82 7.55
C GLY A 95 4.90 8.57 8.32
N LEU A 96 5.08 7.39 7.73
CA LEU A 96 4.77 6.11 8.40
C LEU A 96 5.71 5.83 9.59
N VAL A 97 7.01 6.14 9.46
CA VAL A 97 7.95 6.07 10.60
C VAL A 97 7.51 7.00 11.74
N GLY A 98 7.09 8.22 11.41
CA GLY A 98 6.59 9.21 12.36
C GLY A 98 5.30 8.75 13.03
N TYR A 99 4.36 8.21 12.26
CA TYR A 99 3.10 7.66 12.74
C TYR A 99 3.33 6.49 13.70
N ASP A 100 4.23 5.56 13.35
CA ASP A 100 4.60 4.44 14.22
C ASP A 100 5.16 4.91 15.57
N ARG A 101 6.10 5.86 15.53
CA ARG A 101 6.69 6.47 16.74
C ARG A 101 5.63 7.19 17.58
N GLN A 102 4.71 7.91 16.95
CA GLN A 102 3.65 8.63 17.65
C GLN A 102 2.69 7.65 18.35
N MET A 103 2.28 6.58 17.68
CA MET A 103 1.44 5.53 18.27
C MET A 103 2.14 4.86 19.47
N ALA A 104 3.44 4.56 19.36
CA ALA A 104 4.21 3.98 20.45
C ALA A 104 4.32 4.91 21.67
N ARG A 105 4.45 6.23 21.46
CA ARG A 105 4.52 7.24 22.54
C ARG A 105 3.19 7.37 23.29
N ARG A 106 2.06 7.44 22.57
CA ARG A 106 0.71 7.57 23.18
C ARG A 106 0.35 6.40 24.11
N ARG A 107 0.87 5.20 23.83
CA ARG A 107 0.70 4.03 24.72
C ARG A 107 1.45 4.21 26.04
N LYS A 108 2.72 4.64 25.99
CA LYS A 108 3.53 4.86 27.22
C LYS A 108 2.91 5.91 28.14
N SER A 109 2.34 6.99 27.59
CA SER A 109 1.65 8.01 28.40
C SER A 109 0.34 7.51 29.03
N SER A 110 -0.35 6.55 28.40
CA SER A 110 -1.62 5.98 28.92
C SER A 110 -1.44 4.99 30.08
N LEU A 111 -0.21 4.54 30.35
CA LEU A 111 0.13 3.57 31.40
C LEU A 111 0.66 4.25 32.69
N GLY A 112 0.58 5.58 32.81
CA GLY A 112 1.01 6.31 34.00
C GLY A 112 0.05 6.17 35.20
N PRO A 113 0.52 6.37 36.45
CA PRO A 113 -0.23 6.07 37.68
C PRO A 113 -1.54 6.85 37.87
N GLY A 114 -1.73 8.00 37.19
CA GLY A 114 -2.99 8.75 37.18
C GLY A 114 -3.97 8.39 36.06
N ALA A 115 -3.53 7.64 35.04
CA ALA A 115 -4.37 7.27 33.92
C ALA A 115 -5.33 6.13 34.28
N ALA A 116 -4.91 5.17 35.12
CA ALA A 116 -5.73 4.03 35.53
C ALA A 116 -7.09 4.41 36.17
N ALA A 117 -7.16 5.54 36.88
CA ALA A 117 -8.37 6.01 37.55
C ALA A 117 -9.38 6.73 36.62
N VAL A 118 -8.93 7.23 35.45
CA VAL A 118 -9.79 7.91 34.45
C VAL A 118 -10.27 6.93 33.38
N GLN A 119 -9.81 5.67 33.42
CA GLN A 119 -9.97 4.69 32.34
C GLN A 119 -11.33 3.99 32.27
N GLU A 120 -12.28 4.27 33.18
CA GLU A 120 -13.59 3.59 33.24
C GLU A 120 -14.68 4.17 32.32
N PHE A 121 -14.51 5.37 31.76
CA PHE A 121 -15.55 5.99 30.91
C PHE A 121 -15.07 6.21 29.47
N GLY A 122 -15.49 5.35 28.53
CA GLY A 122 -15.43 5.69 27.11
C GLY A 122 -15.43 4.51 26.13
N THR A 123 -16.57 4.29 25.48
CA THR A 123 -16.81 3.38 24.34
C THR A 123 -15.93 3.66 23.11
N LEU A 124 -15.23 4.80 23.08
CA LEU A 124 -14.35 5.25 21.99
C LEU A 124 -12.92 4.62 22.02
N ARG A 125 -12.59 3.76 23.00
CA ARG A 125 -11.21 3.32 23.28
C ARG A 125 -10.85 1.90 22.81
N LYS A 126 -11.42 1.36 21.72
CA LYS A 126 -10.98 0.04 21.20
C LYS A 126 -9.62 0.05 20.47
N PHE A 127 -9.19 1.19 19.93
CA PHE A 127 -7.93 1.30 19.17
C PHE A 127 -6.68 1.57 20.04
N HIS A 128 -6.85 2.10 21.27
CA HIS A 128 -5.71 2.39 22.17
C HIS A 128 -5.27 1.20 23.03
N ALA A 129 -6.01 0.08 23.01
CA ALA A 129 -5.69 -1.18 23.69
C ALA A 129 -5.34 -2.31 22.71
N LEU A 130 -4.83 -1.97 21.52
CA LEU A 130 -4.37 -2.98 20.56
C LEU A 130 -3.04 -3.60 21.05
N SER A 131 -2.90 -4.91 20.85
CA SER A 131 -1.60 -5.59 20.97
C SER A 131 -0.61 -5.02 19.95
N ASP A 132 0.69 -5.22 20.18
CA ASP A 132 1.72 -4.71 19.27
C ASP A 132 1.60 -5.30 17.85
N THR A 133 1.13 -6.54 17.74
CA THR A 133 0.80 -7.23 16.47
C THR A 133 -0.35 -6.55 15.73
N LYS A 134 -1.47 -6.25 16.42
CA LYS A 134 -2.62 -5.54 15.85
C LYS A 134 -2.27 -4.11 15.43
N ARG A 135 -1.44 -3.42 16.22
CA ARG A 135 -0.93 -2.10 15.82
C ARG A 135 -0.10 -2.19 14.54
N LEU A 136 0.78 -3.18 14.45
CA LEU A 136 1.59 -3.39 13.25
C LEU A 136 0.72 -3.70 12.03
N SER A 137 -0.33 -4.49 12.17
CA SER A 137 -1.32 -4.72 11.10
C SER A 137 -2.04 -3.44 10.67
N VAL A 138 -2.41 -2.55 11.60
CA VAL A 138 -3.00 -1.24 11.27
C VAL A 138 -2.00 -0.39 10.49
N LEU A 139 -0.73 -0.38 10.91
CA LEU A 139 0.32 0.39 10.26
C LEU A 139 0.61 -0.10 8.84
N ILE A 140 0.66 -1.42 8.65
CA ILE A 140 0.76 -2.04 7.32
C ILE A 140 -0.46 -1.68 6.47
N ALA A 141 -1.68 -1.79 7.01
CA ALA A 141 -2.91 -1.42 6.29
C ALA A 141 -2.95 0.07 5.89
N VAL A 142 -2.45 0.98 6.75
CA VAL A 142 -2.33 2.41 6.43
C VAL A 142 -1.30 2.63 5.32
N GLY A 143 -0.12 2.01 5.41
CA GLY A 143 0.88 2.09 4.35
C GLY A 143 0.34 1.56 3.02
N ILE A 144 -0.42 0.46 3.06
CA ILE A 144 -1.09 -0.09 1.90
C ILE A 144 -2.14 0.87 1.33
N GLY A 145 -2.98 1.43 2.21
CA GLY A 145 -3.97 2.43 1.81
C GLY A 145 -3.38 3.67 1.13
N VAL A 146 -2.17 4.09 1.53
CA VAL A 146 -1.50 5.22 0.89
C VAL A 146 -1.09 4.93 -0.55
N HIS A 147 -0.56 3.73 -0.86
CA HIS A 147 -0.26 3.40 -2.26
C HIS A 147 -1.52 3.11 -3.07
N ASN A 148 -2.52 2.46 -2.47
CA ASN A 148 -3.79 2.19 -3.11
C ASN A 148 -4.53 3.46 -3.52
N LEU A 149 -4.30 4.57 -2.82
CA LEU A 149 -4.78 5.88 -3.24
C LEU A 149 -4.20 6.29 -4.61
N ALA A 150 -2.92 6.04 -4.86
CA ALA A 150 -2.26 6.35 -6.14
C ALA A 150 -2.73 5.42 -7.26
N GLU A 151 -2.93 4.13 -6.97
CA GLU A 151 -3.58 3.19 -7.91
C GLU A 151 -4.97 3.66 -8.32
N GLY A 152 -5.75 4.09 -7.33
CA GLY A 152 -7.05 4.69 -7.57
C GLY A 152 -6.95 5.87 -8.52
N LEU A 153 -6.03 6.80 -8.24
CA LEU A 153 -5.78 7.99 -9.06
C LEU A 153 -5.50 7.61 -10.52
N ALA A 154 -4.61 6.63 -10.74
CA ALA A 154 -4.25 6.14 -12.08
C ALA A 154 -5.47 5.58 -12.82
N ILE A 155 -6.31 4.75 -12.18
CA ILE A 155 -7.58 4.27 -12.77
C ILE A 155 -8.44 5.46 -13.20
N GLY A 156 -8.59 6.46 -12.34
CA GLY A 156 -9.41 7.64 -12.62
C GLY A 156 -8.92 8.45 -13.81
N GLN A 157 -7.60 8.68 -13.92
CA GLN A 157 -6.98 9.47 -14.97
C GLN A 157 -7.00 8.76 -16.34
N ILE A 158 -6.73 7.45 -16.36
CA ILE A 158 -6.83 6.63 -17.59
C ILE A 158 -8.28 6.58 -18.07
N ALA A 159 -9.23 6.41 -17.15
CA ALA A 159 -10.65 6.39 -17.50
C ALA A 159 -11.16 7.76 -17.98
N ALA A 160 -10.63 8.87 -17.44
CA ALA A 160 -10.90 10.22 -17.92
C ALA A 160 -10.29 10.50 -19.31
N SER A 161 -9.29 9.73 -19.72
CA SER A 161 -8.63 9.82 -21.02
C SER A 161 -9.25 8.91 -22.10
N ASP A 162 -10.47 8.40 -21.86
CA ASP A 162 -11.21 7.49 -22.75
C ASP A 162 -10.52 6.14 -23.05
N GLN A 163 -9.51 5.74 -22.25
CA GLN A 163 -8.74 4.51 -22.42
C GLN A 163 -9.32 3.35 -21.60
N LEU A 164 -10.57 2.96 -21.88
CA LEU A 164 -11.31 2.02 -21.05
C LEU A 164 -10.67 0.63 -20.95
N SER A 165 -10.17 0.09 -22.06
CA SER A 165 -9.53 -1.24 -22.07
C SER A 165 -8.32 -1.28 -21.13
N LEU A 166 -7.53 -0.19 -21.11
CA LEU A 166 -6.37 -0.04 -20.25
C LEU A 166 -6.80 0.11 -18.79
N ALA A 167 -7.84 0.90 -18.50
CA ALA A 167 -8.38 1.03 -17.15
C ALA A 167 -8.88 -0.32 -16.58
N VAL A 168 -9.58 -1.13 -17.38
CA VAL A 168 -10.05 -2.45 -16.95
C VAL A 168 -8.88 -3.41 -16.73
N LEU A 169 -7.90 -3.40 -17.62
CA LEU A 169 -6.72 -4.25 -17.50
C LEU A 169 -5.91 -3.91 -16.24
N LEU A 170 -5.71 -2.62 -15.98
CA LEU A 170 -5.08 -2.13 -14.77
C LEU A 170 -5.83 -2.56 -13.50
N VAL A 171 -7.17 -2.46 -13.50
CA VAL A 171 -8.01 -2.93 -12.39
C VAL A 171 -7.82 -4.42 -12.11
N VAL A 172 -7.62 -5.25 -13.14
CA VAL A 172 -7.32 -6.68 -12.96
C VAL A 172 -5.95 -6.88 -12.32
N GLY A 173 -4.92 -6.17 -12.79
CA GLY A 173 -3.59 -6.19 -12.16
C GLY A 173 -3.66 -5.77 -10.69
N PHE A 174 -4.32 -4.65 -10.42
CA PHE A 174 -4.51 -4.13 -9.07
C PHE A 174 -5.28 -5.09 -8.18
N ALA A 175 -6.37 -5.66 -8.69
CA ALA A 175 -7.16 -6.64 -7.96
C ALA A 175 -6.33 -7.85 -7.51
N LEU A 176 -5.41 -8.33 -8.36
CA LEU A 176 -4.57 -9.49 -8.08
C LEU A 176 -3.57 -9.22 -6.95
N HIS A 177 -2.83 -8.13 -6.99
CA HIS A 177 -1.86 -7.86 -5.93
C HIS A 177 -2.51 -7.38 -4.63
N ASN A 178 -3.60 -6.61 -4.70
CA ASN A 178 -4.40 -6.23 -3.53
C ASN A 178 -4.87 -7.46 -2.73
N ALA A 179 -5.25 -8.54 -3.41
CA ALA A 179 -5.58 -9.79 -2.73
C ALA A 179 -4.39 -10.36 -1.93
N THR A 180 -3.16 -10.24 -2.46
CA THR A 180 -1.94 -10.70 -1.77
C THR A 180 -1.54 -9.80 -0.61
N GLU A 181 -1.80 -8.50 -0.67
CA GLU A 181 -1.54 -7.54 0.40
C GLU A 181 -2.35 -7.81 1.66
N GLY A 182 -3.54 -8.39 1.50
CA GLY A 182 -4.33 -8.92 2.62
C GLY A 182 -3.54 -9.94 3.46
N PHE A 183 -2.63 -10.71 2.87
CA PHE A 183 -1.73 -11.60 3.62
C PHE A 183 -0.69 -10.83 4.43
N GLY A 184 -0.09 -9.80 3.86
CA GLY A 184 0.86 -8.93 4.55
C GLY A 184 0.22 -8.21 5.74
N ILE A 185 -1.01 -7.70 5.58
CA ILE A 185 -1.79 -7.04 6.64
C ILE A 185 -1.98 -7.94 7.86
N VAL A 186 -2.32 -9.22 7.64
CA VAL A 186 -2.62 -10.15 8.73
C VAL A 186 -1.41 -10.94 9.23
N ALA A 187 -0.27 -10.86 8.54
CA ALA A 187 0.93 -11.59 8.90
C ALA A 187 1.44 -11.33 10.33
N PRO A 188 1.41 -10.10 10.88
CA PRO A 188 1.78 -9.86 12.28
C PRO A 188 0.88 -10.58 13.29
N LEU A 189 -0.35 -10.93 12.89
CA LEU A 189 -1.33 -11.61 13.75
C LEU A 189 -1.10 -13.12 13.78
N ALA A 190 -0.20 -13.64 12.95
CA ALA A 190 0.16 -15.04 12.95
C ALA A 190 0.84 -15.41 14.27
N GLY A 191 0.29 -16.39 14.99
CA GLY A 191 0.82 -16.84 16.28
C GLY A 191 0.22 -16.15 17.50
N GLU A 192 -0.66 -15.17 17.34
CA GLU A 192 -1.51 -14.70 18.44
C GLU A 192 -2.46 -15.82 18.90
N THR A 193 -2.64 -15.95 20.21
CA THR A 193 -3.58 -16.93 20.79
C THR A 193 -5.03 -16.57 20.47
N ASP A 194 -5.32 -15.26 20.42
CA ASP A 194 -6.65 -14.74 20.15
C ASP A 194 -6.83 -14.40 18.67
N ARG A 195 -7.92 -14.91 18.11
CA ARG A 195 -8.29 -14.61 16.72
C ARG A 195 -8.67 -13.13 16.56
N PRO A 196 -8.20 -12.44 15.51
CA PRO A 196 -8.70 -11.11 15.18
C PRO A 196 -10.19 -11.19 14.87
N SER A 197 -10.99 -10.27 15.43
CA SER A 197 -12.42 -10.23 15.16
C SER A 197 -12.69 -9.89 13.69
N TRP A 198 -13.84 -10.33 13.16
CA TRP A 198 -14.25 -9.95 11.80
C TRP A 198 -14.38 -8.44 11.64
N GLY A 199 -14.86 -7.73 12.67
CA GLY A 199 -14.91 -6.27 12.64
C GLY A 199 -13.53 -5.62 12.55
N PHE A 200 -12.52 -6.19 13.21
CA PHE A 200 -11.14 -5.68 13.09
C PHE A 200 -10.57 -5.91 11.68
N LEU A 201 -10.74 -7.12 11.13
CA LEU A 201 -10.34 -7.40 9.74
C LEU A 201 -11.08 -6.49 8.77
N PHE A 202 -12.38 -6.26 8.97
CA PHE A 202 -13.16 -5.37 8.13
C PHE A 202 -12.58 -3.95 8.13
N VAL A 203 -12.25 -3.41 9.30
CA VAL A 203 -11.61 -2.09 9.41
C VAL A 203 -10.26 -2.05 8.69
N LEU A 204 -9.43 -3.09 8.81
CA LEU A 204 -8.16 -3.16 8.09
C LEU A 204 -8.37 -3.16 6.57
N GLY A 205 -9.35 -3.92 6.08
CA GLY A 205 -9.71 -3.93 4.67
C GLY A 205 -10.24 -2.59 4.17
N VAL A 206 -11.03 -1.87 4.98
CA VAL A 206 -11.48 -0.51 4.65
C VAL A 206 -10.30 0.46 4.61
N ILE A 207 -9.41 0.44 5.61
CA ILE A 207 -8.23 1.34 5.65
C ILE A 207 -7.35 1.13 4.42
N ALA A 208 -7.13 -0.12 4.03
CA ALA A 208 -6.25 -0.47 2.94
C ALA A 208 -6.93 -0.31 1.56
N GLY A 209 -8.20 -0.69 1.39
CA GLY A 209 -8.87 -0.75 0.09
C GLY A 209 -9.77 0.43 -0.27
N LEU A 210 -10.36 1.14 0.71
CA LEU A 210 -11.17 2.34 0.42
C LEU A 210 -10.40 3.44 -0.31
N PRO A 211 -9.10 3.67 -0.04
CA PRO A 211 -8.33 4.67 -0.75
C PRO A 211 -8.29 4.47 -2.27
N THR A 212 -8.33 3.25 -2.79
CA THR A 212 -8.42 3.00 -4.25
C THR A 212 -9.67 3.63 -4.84
N PHE A 213 -10.82 3.43 -4.21
CA PHE A 213 -12.08 4.06 -4.63
C PHE A 213 -12.00 5.60 -4.58
N LEU A 214 -11.46 6.14 -3.49
CA LEU A 214 -11.32 7.60 -3.32
C LEU A 214 -10.35 8.19 -4.36
N GLY A 215 -9.22 7.51 -4.60
CA GLY A 215 -8.24 7.87 -5.61
C GLY A 215 -8.88 7.91 -6.99
N THR A 216 -9.71 6.92 -7.34
CA THR A 216 -10.42 6.88 -8.62
C THR A 216 -11.38 8.05 -8.80
N ILE A 217 -12.07 8.46 -7.74
CA ILE A 217 -12.94 9.65 -7.78
C ILE A 217 -12.13 10.94 -7.96
N ILE A 218 -10.96 11.03 -7.33
CA ILE A 218 -10.07 12.19 -7.46
C ILE A 218 -9.48 12.21 -8.88
N GLY A 219 -8.98 11.08 -9.37
CA GLY A 219 -8.30 10.95 -10.66
C GLY A 219 -9.22 11.21 -11.85
N GLN A 220 -10.50 10.84 -11.77
CA GLN A 220 -11.46 11.19 -12.82
C GLN A 220 -11.77 12.69 -12.89
N SER A 221 -11.50 13.44 -11.81
CA SER A 221 -11.87 14.85 -11.71
C SER A 221 -10.74 15.79 -12.17
N PHE A 222 -9.48 15.34 -12.08
CA PHE A 222 -8.30 16.16 -12.38
C PHE A 222 -7.17 15.32 -13.00
N VAL A 223 -6.77 15.65 -14.23
CA VAL A 223 -5.54 15.13 -14.87
C VAL A 223 -4.46 16.18 -14.70
N ASN A 224 -3.44 15.89 -13.89
CA ASN A 224 -2.35 16.81 -13.58
C ASN A 224 -1.07 16.02 -13.27
N GLU A 225 -0.05 16.18 -14.11
CA GLU A 225 1.23 15.44 -14.00
C GLU A 225 1.93 15.66 -12.67
N ASN A 226 1.92 16.88 -12.11
CA ASN A 226 2.55 17.16 -10.81
C ASN A 226 1.80 16.49 -9.66
N LEU A 227 0.48 16.34 -9.77
CA LEU A 227 -0.33 15.62 -8.80
C LEU A 227 -0.03 14.12 -8.87
N GLU A 228 0.02 13.57 -10.08
CA GLU A 228 0.40 12.17 -10.30
C GLU A 228 1.79 11.87 -9.76
N LEU A 229 2.78 12.69 -10.08
CA LEU A 229 4.15 12.64 -9.56
C LEU A 229 4.18 12.62 -8.02
N LEU A 230 3.39 13.48 -7.38
CA LEU A 230 3.27 13.54 -5.92
C LEU A 230 2.70 12.24 -5.36
N PHE A 231 1.65 11.70 -5.95
CA PHE A 231 1.00 10.48 -5.47
C PHE A 231 1.87 9.24 -5.70
N LEU A 232 2.54 9.13 -6.85
CA LEU A 232 3.50 8.06 -7.15
C LEU A 232 4.69 8.09 -6.19
N GLY A 233 5.25 9.27 -5.93
CA GLY A 233 6.31 9.43 -4.93
C GLY A 233 5.84 8.98 -3.54
N LEU A 234 4.68 9.47 -3.08
CA LEU A 234 4.08 9.08 -1.80
C LEU A 234 3.84 7.56 -1.70
N ALA A 235 3.32 6.96 -2.78
CA ALA A 235 3.08 5.53 -2.89
C ALA A 235 4.39 4.74 -2.78
N ALA A 236 5.40 5.05 -3.60
CA ALA A 236 6.69 4.37 -3.55
C ALA A 236 7.35 4.44 -2.16
N GLY A 237 7.31 5.60 -1.50
CA GLY A 237 7.79 5.75 -0.12
C GLY A 237 7.04 4.87 0.88
N SER A 238 5.71 4.80 0.75
CA SER A 238 4.85 3.98 1.62
C SER A 238 5.06 2.47 1.39
N ILE A 239 5.21 2.04 0.13
CA ILE A 239 5.48 0.64 -0.23
C ILE A 239 6.82 0.21 0.35
N LEU A 240 7.88 1.03 0.22
CA LEU A 240 9.18 0.72 0.80
C LEU A 240 9.09 0.50 2.32
N TYR A 241 8.33 1.34 3.03
CA TYR A 241 8.07 1.16 4.46
C TYR A 241 7.43 -0.21 4.75
N VAL A 242 6.39 -0.56 4.00
CA VAL A 242 5.65 -1.81 4.19
C VAL A 242 6.53 -3.02 3.87
N VAL A 243 7.28 -3.01 2.77
CA VAL A 243 8.21 -4.10 2.39
C VAL A 243 9.21 -4.37 3.51
N VAL A 244 9.88 -3.32 4.01
CA VAL A 244 10.84 -3.45 5.14
C VAL A 244 10.14 -4.03 6.37
N THR A 245 8.91 -3.60 6.64
CA THR A 245 8.11 -4.08 7.76
C THR A 245 7.77 -5.57 7.63
N LEU A 246 7.28 -6.01 6.46
CA LEU A 246 6.91 -7.41 6.21
C LEU A 246 8.13 -8.33 6.22
N VAL A 247 9.28 -7.89 5.69
CA VAL A 247 10.55 -8.62 5.80
C VAL A 247 10.94 -8.77 7.27
N GLY A 248 10.84 -7.69 8.06
CA GLY A 248 11.09 -7.74 9.50
C GLY A 248 10.17 -8.72 10.24
N VAL A 249 8.89 -8.78 9.86
CA VAL A 249 7.93 -9.77 10.38
C VAL A 249 8.37 -11.19 10.02
N ALA A 250 8.74 -11.46 8.77
CA ALA A 250 9.20 -12.79 8.35
C ALA A 250 10.49 -13.24 9.06
N ILE A 251 11.46 -12.33 9.25
CA ILE A 251 12.70 -12.63 9.97
C ILE A 251 12.41 -13.05 11.41
N LYS A 252 11.48 -12.36 12.10
CA LYS A 252 11.07 -12.72 13.47
C LYS A 252 10.43 -14.10 13.56
N HIS A 253 9.80 -14.58 12.50
CA HIS A 253 9.23 -15.93 12.45
C HIS A 253 10.28 -17.05 12.25
N GLY A 254 11.54 -16.71 11.94
CA GLY A 254 12.66 -17.67 11.94
C GLY A 254 12.73 -18.64 10.75
N HIS A 255 11.83 -18.57 9.77
CA HIS A 255 11.84 -19.44 8.59
C HIS A 255 12.51 -18.78 7.38
N LYS A 256 13.85 -18.74 7.40
CA LYS A 256 14.66 -18.06 6.36
C LYS A 256 14.35 -18.55 4.95
N GLU A 257 14.25 -19.87 4.74
CA GLU A 257 13.94 -20.43 3.41
C GLU A 257 12.57 -19.95 2.90
N MET A 258 11.54 -19.99 3.75
CA MET A 258 10.19 -19.54 3.38
C MET A 258 10.13 -18.04 3.08
N LEU A 259 10.96 -17.23 3.74
CA LEU A 259 11.13 -15.82 3.40
C LEU A 259 11.65 -15.65 1.98
N TYR A 260 12.75 -16.29 1.60
CA TYR A 260 13.33 -16.11 0.26
C TYR A 260 12.47 -16.76 -0.84
N VAL A 261 11.89 -17.94 -0.60
CA VAL A 261 10.95 -18.57 -1.53
C VAL A 261 9.72 -17.69 -1.73
N GLY A 262 9.17 -17.14 -0.64
CA GLY A 262 8.04 -16.22 -0.71
C GLY A 262 8.38 -14.95 -1.48
N LEU A 263 9.49 -14.29 -1.16
CA LEU A 263 9.94 -13.08 -1.89
C LEU A 263 10.08 -13.35 -3.39
N PHE A 264 10.75 -14.45 -3.76
CA PHE A 264 10.91 -14.83 -5.16
C PHE A 264 9.56 -15.10 -5.83
N ALA A 265 8.68 -15.87 -5.18
CA ALA A 265 7.34 -16.14 -5.69
C ALA A 265 6.54 -14.86 -5.87
N GLY A 266 6.61 -13.93 -4.90
CA GLY A 266 5.93 -12.65 -4.96
C GLY A 266 6.41 -11.76 -6.10
N VAL A 267 7.73 -11.58 -6.25
CA VAL A 267 8.29 -10.80 -7.37
C VAL A 267 7.92 -11.44 -8.71
N THR A 268 8.00 -12.78 -8.79
CA THR A 268 7.59 -13.51 -10.00
C THR A 268 6.11 -13.30 -10.30
N LEU A 269 5.23 -13.34 -9.29
CA LEU A 269 3.81 -13.08 -9.46
C LEU A 269 3.55 -11.65 -9.95
N GLY A 270 4.21 -10.63 -9.37
CA GLY A 270 4.13 -9.25 -9.82
C GLY A 270 4.57 -9.07 -11.28
N ALA A 271 5.72 -9.65 -11.64
CA ALA A 271 6.21 -9.63 -13.02
C ALA A 271 5.28 -10.37 -13.98
N LEU A 272 4.73 -11.52 -13.58
CA LEU A 272 3.76 -12.25 -14.41
C LEU A 272 2.46 -11.46 -14.60
N THR A 273 1.99 -10.75 -13.58
CA THR A 273 0.84 -9.85 -13.76
C THR A 273 1.16 -8.77 -14.78
N GLU A 274 2.31 -8.13 -14.70
CA GLU A 274 2.75 -7.12 -15.68
C GLU A 274 2.81 -7.70 -17.10
N LEU A 275 3.39 -8.89 -17.29
CA LEU A 275 3.45 -9.53 -18.60
C LEU A 275 2.06 -9.84 -19.18
N VAL A 276 1.08 -10.16 -18.33
CA VAL A 276 -0.31 -10.34 -18.76
C VAL A 276 -0.94 -9.00 -19.17
N LEU A 277 -0.62 -7.91 -18.45
CA LEU A 277 -1.04 -6.56 -18.83
C LEU A 277 -0.43 -6.18 -20.20
N VAL A 278 0.87 -6.37 -20.40
CA VAL A 278 1.54 -6.10 -21.67
C VAL A 278 0.96 -6.94 -22.82
N ALA A 279 0.75 -8.24 -22.60
CA ALA A 279 0.11 -9.10 -23.60
C ALA A 279 -1.34 -8.71 -23.92
N GLY A 280 -2.03 -8.04 -22.98
CA GLY A 280 -3.36 -7.48 -23.14
C GLY A 280 -3.40 -6.11 -23.85
N GLY A 281 -2.23 -5.53 -24.16
CA GLY A 281 -2.09 -4.27 -24.90
C GLY A 281 -1.83 -3.03 -24.05
N LEU A 282 -1.29 -3.19 -22.83
CA LEU A 282 -0.64 -2.11 -22.07
C LEU A 282 0.83 -1.94 -22.52
#